data_AF-A0A367KNN4-F1
#
_entry.id   AF-A0A367KNN4-F1
#
_cell.length_a   1.000
_cell.length_b   1.000
_cell.length_c   1.000
_cell.angle_alpha   90.00
_cell.angle_beta   90.00
_cell.angle_gamma   90.00
#
_symmetry.space_group_name_H-M   'P 1'
#
loop_
_entity.id
_entity.type
_entity.pdbx_description
1 polymer ?
#
loop_
_entity_poly.entity_id
_entity_poly.type
_entity_poly.pdbx_seq_one_letter_code
_entity_poly.pdbx_strand_id
1 'polypeptide(L)'
;LLLLDIDEYKTSKTCNSCLENKLEHITQGSGIEKRKIHQVLVCKNCNIFWNRDVMASKNMFTIAQSIWNGQGRPTMFNRQSATSNVVPEL
;
A
#
# COMPACT_ATOMS: atom_id res chain seq x y z
N LEU A 1 26.45 -2.79 -5.70
CA LEU A 1 25.02 -3.16 -5.65
C LEU A 1 24.66 -3.34 -4.19
N LEU A 2 23.62 -2.67 -3.69
CA LEU A 2 23.13 -2.87 -2.33
C LEU A 2 21.74 -3.48 -2.41
N LEU A 3 21.55 -4.60 -1.71
CA LEU A 3 20.31 -5.36 -1.68
C LEU A 3 19.69 -5.21 -0.28
N LEU A 4 18.44 -4.78 -0.24
CA LEU A 4 17.66 -4.63 0.98
C LEU A 4 16.38 -5.44 0.84
N ASP A 5 16.12 -6.28 1.84
CA ASP A 5 14.83 -6.96 1.95
C ASP A 5 13.83 -6.01 2.62
N ILE A 6 12.64 -5.89 2.03
CA ILE A 6 11.59 -4.95 2.45
C ILE A 6 10.27 -5.70 2.51
N ASP A 7 9.62 -5.72 3.68
CA ASP A 7 8.25 -6.24 3.80
C ASP A 7 7.31 -5.43 2.89
N GLU A 8 6.64 -6.11 1.95
CA GLU A 8 5.73 -5.52 0.97
C GLU A 8 4.34 -5.18 1.55
N TYR A 9 4.12 -5.32 2.86
CA TYR A 9 2.82 -5.06 3.46
C TYR A 9 2.24 -3.70 3.07
N LYS A 10 1.04 -3.73 2.46
CA LYS A 10 0.28 -2.60 1.90
C LYS A 10 0.95 -1.79 0.78
N THR A 11 2.12 -2.17 0.27
CA THR A 11 2.80 -1.41 -0.80
C THR A 11 1.96 -1.32 -2.07
N SER A 12 1.23 -2.38 -2.44
CA SER A 12 0.31 -2.36 -3.59
C SER A 12 -1.09 -1.81 -3.29
N LYS A 13 -1.33 -1.30 -2.07
CA LYS A 13 -2.63 -0.83 -1.58
C LYS A 13 -2.60 0.59 -1.00
N THR A 14 -1.49 1.31 -1.13
CA THR A 14 -1.33 2.69 -0.66
C THR A 14 -0.91 3.56 -1.83
N CYS A 15 -1.62 4.66 -2.09
CA CYS A 15 -1.23 5.57 -3.16
C CYS A 15 0.12 6.21 -2.83
N ASN A 16 1.13 6.04 -3.68
CA ASN A 16 2.47 6.59 -3.42
C ASN A 16 2.48 8.13 -3.38
N SER A 17 1.54 8.80 -4.08
CA SER A 17 1.49 10.27 -4.15
C SER A 17 0.88 10.93 -2.92
N CYS A 18 -0.16 10.34 -2.33
CA CYS A 18 -0.88 10.96 -1.21
C CYS A 18 -0.89 10.09 0.06
N LEU A 19 -0.28 8.92 0.02
CA LEU A 19 -0.07 7.98 1.13
C LEU A 19 -1.37 7.45 1.78
N GLU A 20 -2.49 7.61 1.07
CA GLU A 20 -3.81 7.11 1.44
C GLU A 20 -4.10 5.75 0.80
N ASN A 21 -4.91 4.93 1.46
CA ASN A 21 -5.29 3.58 1.00
C ASN A 21 -6.61 3.53 0.22
N LYS A 22 -7.13 4.69 -0.22
CA LYS A 22 -8.37 4.83 -1.00
C LYS A 22 -8.13 4.50 -2.47
N LEU A 23 -7.83 3.24 -2.78
CA LEU A 23 -7.57 2.75 -4.13
C LEU A 23 -8.66 1.79 -4.60
N GLU A 24 -9.10 1.96 -5.85
CA GLU A 24 -10.08 1.08 -6.48
C GLU A 24 -9.55 0.49 -7.79
N HIS A 25 -9.97 -0.73 -8.10
CA HIS A 25 -9.71 -1.32 -9.40
C HIS A 25 -10.55 -0.63 -10.48
N ILE A 26 -9.94 -0.38 -11.63
CA ILE A 26 -10.70 -0.02 -12.82
C ILE A 26 -11.56 -1.23 -13.21
N THR A 27 -12.78 -0.94 -13.65
CA THR A 27 -13.68 -1.94 -14.21
C THR A 27 -13.97 -1.61 -15.66
N GLN A 28 -13.89 -2.61 -16.53
CA GLN A 28 -14.24 -2.51 -17.94
C GLN A 28 -15.55 -3.28 -18.19
N GLY A 29 -16.38 -2.77 -19.10
CA GLY A 29 -17.68 -3.37 -19.44
C GLY A 29 -18.84 -2.87 -18.58
N SER A 30 -20.05 -3.31 -18.93
CA SER A 30 -21.32 -2.91 -18.31
C SER A 30 -22.17 -4.13 -17.92
N GLY A 31 -22.97 -4.00 -16.86
CA GLY A 31 -23.86 -5.07 -16.41
C GLY A 31 -23.12 -6.34 -15.99
N ILE A 32 -23.55 -7.49 -16.53
CA ILE A 32 -23.02 -8.83 -16.21
C ILE A 32 -21.57 -9.01 -16.69
N GLU A 33 -21.13 -8.25 -17.70
CA GLU A 33 -19.78 -8.37 -18.28
C GLU A 33 -18.73 -7.49 -17.59
N LYS A 34 -19.05 -6.90 -16.44
CA LYS A 34 -18.14 -6.01 -15.71
C LYS A 34 -16.91 -6.77 -15.19
N ARG A 35 -15.76 -6.55 -15.80
CA ARG A 35 -14.47 -7.18 -15.43
C ARG A 35 -13.59 -6.20 -14.68
N LYS A 36 -12.98 -6.63 -13.57
CA LYS A 36 -11.96 -5.86 -12.86
C LYS A 36 -10.60 -6.00 -13.55
N ILE A 37 -9.95 -4.88 -13.79
CA ILE A 37 -8.56 -4.83 -14.23
C ILE A 37 -7.68 -4.83 -12.96
N HIS A 38 -7.09 -5.97 -12.65
CA HIS A 38 -6.29 -6.13 -11.42
C HIS A 38 -4.96 -5.37 -11.43
N GLN A 39 -4.45 -5.07 -12.63
CA GLN A 39 -3.16 -4.40 -12.83
C GLN A 39 -3.23 -2.89 -12.62
N VAL A 40 -4.42 -2.29 -12.69
CA VAL A 40 -4.58 -0.83 -12.63
C VAL A 40 -5.50 -0.44 -11.48
N LEU A 41 -5.02 0.50 -10.66
CA LEU A 41 -5.74 1.08 -9.54
C LEU A 41 -5.89 2.59 -9.76
N VAL A 42 -7.04 3.14 -9.36
CA VAL A 42 -7.26 4.59 -9.30
C VAL A 42 -7.34 5.03 -7.85
N CYS A 43 -6.56 6.05 -7.47
CA CYS A 43 -6.66 6.64 -6.14
C CYS A 43 -7.86 7.61 -6.10
N LYS A 44 -8.78 7.41 -5.17
CA LYS A 44 -9.96 8.29 -5.02
C LYS A 44 -9.68 9.61 -4.31
N ASN A 45 -8.49 9.77 -3.75
CA ASN A 45 -8.08 11.02 -3.13
C ASN A 45 -7.43 11.98 -4.13
N CYS A 46 -6.50 11.48 -4.96
CA CYS A 46 -5.75 12.31 -5.91
C CYS A 46 -6.04 12.02 -7.39
N ASN A 47 -6.96 11.09 -7.69
CA ASN A 47 -7.37 10.68 -9.04
C ASN A 47 -6.24 10.16 -9.96
N ILE A 48 -5.08 9.82 -9.40
CA ILE A 48 -3.97 9.22 -10.15
C ILE A 48 -4.29 7.76 -10.45
N PHE A 49 -4.06 7.37 -11.70
CA PHE A 49 -4.06 5.99 -12.16
C PHE A 49 -2.67 5.38 -12.00
N TRP A 50 -2.63 4.20 -11.42
CA TRP A 50 -1.41 3.48 -11.12
C TRP A 50 -1.44 2.11 -11.76
N ASN A 51 -0.37 1.76 -12.47
CA ASN A 51 0.01 0.36 -12.52
C ASN A 51 0.35 -0.10 -11.09
N ARG A 52 -0.29 -1.18 -10.64
CA ARG A 52 -0.22 -1.69 -9.26
C ARG A 52 1.21 -2.03 -8.85
N ASP A 53 2.00 -2.61 -9.74
CA ASP A 53 3.36 -3.07 -9.44
C ASP A 53 4.36 -1.90 -9.43
N VAL A 54 4.16 -0.92 -10.32
CA VAL A 54 4.93 0.34 -10.31
C VAL A 54 4.69 1.12 -9.01
N MET A 55 3.43 1.19 -8.57
CA MET A 55 3.08 1.84 -7.30
C MET A 55 3.70 1.10 -6.11
N ALA A 56 3.60 -0.24 -6.09
CA ALA A 56 4.21 -1.07 -5.04
C ALA A 56 5.73 -0.86 -4.97
N SER A 57 6.40 -0.83 -6.12
CA SER A 57 7.85 -0.58 -6.22
C SER A 57 8.24 0.79 -5.69
N LYS A 58 7.49 1.84 -6.06
CA LYS A 58 7.71 3.20 -5.52
C LYS A 58 7.50 3.25 -4.01
N ASN A 59 6.50 2.56 -3.48
CA ASN A 59 6.26 2.49 -2.03
C ASN A 59 7.37 1.72 -1.30
N MET A 60 7.88 0.64 -1.87
CA MET A 60 9.06 -0.06 -1.31
C MET A 60 10.27 0.87 -1.26
N PHE A 61 10.51 1.66 -2.32
CA PHE A 61 11.56 2.66 -2.32
C PHE A 61 11.34 3.75 -1.25
N THR A 62 10.11 4.26 -1.11
CA THR A 62 9.75 5.21 -0.04
C THR A 62 10.03 4.65 1.35
N ILE A 63 9.73 3.37 1.60
CA ILE A 63 10.05 2.69 2.87
C ILE A 63 11.56 2.64 3.08
N ALA A 64 12.32 2.19 2.08
CA ALA A 64 13.78 2.11 2.18
C ALA A 64 14.39 3.48 2.49
N GLN A 65 13.97 4.52 1.77
CA GLN A 65 14.45 5.88 1.95
C GLN A 65 14.16 6.40 3.36
N SER A 66 12.95 6.16 3.88
CA SER A 66 12.57 6.52 5.25
C SER A 66 13.44 5.82 6.31
N ILE A 67 13.71 4.53 6.13
CA ILE A 67 14.59 3.76 7.02
C ILE A 67 16.01 4.33 6.98
N TRP A 68 16.54 4.60 5.78
CA TRP A 68 17.87 5.18 5.61
C TRP A 68 18.05 6.53 6.26
N ASN A 69 17.00 7.35 6.25
CA ASN A 69 16.98 8.67 6.87
C ASN A 69 16.77 8.62 8.40
N GLY A 70 16.74 7.42 9.01
CA GLY A 70 16.54 7.25 10.45
C GLY A 70 15.10 7.47 10.91
N GLN A 71 14.14 7.58 10.00
CA GLN A 71 12.72 7.79 10.31
C GLN A 71 11.97 6.47 10.56
N GLY A 72 12.61 5.34 10.28
CA GLY A 72 11.99 4.02 10.38
C GLY A 72 10.97 3.75 9.29
N ARG A 73 10.11 2.75 9.50
CA ARG A 73 9.08 2.35 8.54
C ARG A 73 7.83 3.23 8.69
N PRO A 74 7.34 3.88 7.62
CA PRO A 74 6.15 4.71 7.71
C PRO A 74 4.91 3.93 8.17
N THR A 75 4.08 4.55 9.01
CA THR A 75 3.01 3.88 9.77
C THR A 75 1.92 3.24 8.91
N MET A 76 1.58 3.85 7.77
CA MET A 76 0.64 3.29 6.77
C MET A 76 1.10 1.95 6.18
N PHE A 77 2.40 1.63 6.27
CA PHE A 77 2.98 0.36 5.85
C PHE A 77 3.25 -0.60 7.03
N ASN A 78 2.88 -0.25 8.26
CA ASN A 78 2.99 -1.14 9.41
C ASN A 78 1.77 -2.05 9.52
N ARG A 79 2.00 -3.30 9.95
CA ARG A 79 0.93 -4.20 10.39
C ARG A 79 0.40 -3.65 11.72
N GLN A 80 -0.92 -3.61 11.87
CA GLN A 80 -1.50 -3.30 13.18
C GLN A 80 -1.15 -4.46 14.11
N SER A 81 -0.42 -4.19 15.18
CA SER A 81 -0.23 -5.15 16.26
C SER A 81 -1.59 -5.38 16.91
N ALA A 82 -2.01 -6.64 17.05
CA ALA A 82 -3.15 -6.94 17.91
C ALA A 82 -2.79 -6.47 19.32
N THR A 83 -3.55 -5.55 19.89
CA THR A 83 -3.50 -5.29 21.32
C THR A 83 -4.00 -6.54 22.02
N SER A 84 -3.09 -7.38 22.52
CA SER A 84 -3.46 -8.41 23.49
C SER A 84 -4.00 -7.67 24.72
N ASN A 85 -5.32 -7.64 24.87
CA ASN A 85 -5.95 -7.30 26.13
C ASN A 85 -5.63 -8.44 27.10
N VAL A 86 -4.45 -8.38 27.75
CA VAL A 86 -4.16 -9.20 28.91
C VAL A 86 -5.00 -8.61 30.05
N VAL A 87 -6.20 -9.16 30.25
CA VAL A 87 -6.97 -8.91 31.48
C VAL A 87 -6.21 -9.62 32.61
N PRO A 88 -5.79 -8.92 33.68
CA PRO A 88 -5.25 -9.60 34.84
C PRO A 88 -6.39 -10.33 35.54
N GLU A 89 -6.31 -11.66 35.62
CA GLU A 89 -7.13 -12.43 36.57
C GLU A 89 -6.71 -12.02 38.00
N LEU A 90 -7.71 -11.60 38.79
CA LEU A 90 -7.64 -11.42 40.24
C LEU A 90 -7.97 -12.73 40.94
#